data_AF-A0A1W4XAZ9-F1
#
_entry.id   AF-A0A1W4XAZ9-F1
#
_cell.length_a   1.000
_cell.length_b   1.000
_cell.length_c   1.000
_cell.angle_alpha   90.00
_cell.angle_beta   90.00
_cell.angle_gamma   90.00
#
_symmetry.space_group_name_H-M   'P 1'
#
loop_
_entity.id
_entity.type
_entity.pdbx_description
1 polymer ?
#
loop_
_entity_poly.entity_id
_entity_poly.type
_entity_poly.pdbx_seq_one_letter_code
_entity_poly.pdbx_strand_id
1 'polypeptide(L)'
;MAAVKTDIEVGENEDDAEIEEIEDVEETNSTNEVTKKKKKKKKKKKPAENGSAAIEKENIAENGEANGDIEKEAGDEGEKKKKKRNRKGKSGKNQQTDPPSVPIVDLFPDQVFPEGEIMQYPILKDDRTAKDRFTSEEKKALDRMHNDIYNEVRLAAEAHRQTRKHIQKWVKPGMTMIEICEELEGVARKLIKENGLQAGLAFPTGCSRNHCAAHYTPNAGDPTVLEYDDVVKIDFGTHINGRIIDCAFTLSFNPKYDNLVNAVKDATNTGIKAAGIDVKLCDIGAAIQEVMESYELELDGKTYPIKSIRNLNGHSISPYRIHAGKTVPIVKGGEETVMEENEFYAIETFGSTGRGVVHDDMECSHYMKNFDTPYVPLRLMSSKSLLNVINKNFGTLAFCKRWLDRLGATKYQMALKDLCDKGIVEAYPPLCDIKGCYTAQFEHTIMLRPTCKEVVSRGDDY
;
A
#
# COMPACT_ATOMS: atom_id res chain seq x y z
N MET A 1 4.12 -2.90 14.60
CA MET A 1 4.21 -3.48 15.94
C MET A 1 4.72 -4.90 15.80
N ALA A 2 5.89 -5.16 16.37
CA ALA A 2 6.57 -6.46 16.30
C ALA A 2 5.80 -7.58 17.01
N ALA A 3 6.23 -8.83 16.77
CA ALA A 3 5.68 -10.01 17.42
C ALA A 3 5.73 -9.88 18.96
N VAL A 4 4.59 -10.12 19.62
CA VAL A 4 4.43 -9.97 21.07
C VAL A 4 5.38 -10.91 21.81
N LYS A 5 6.31 -10.34 22.58
CA LYS A 5 7.10 -11.09 23.56
C LYS A 5 6.25 -11.37 24.79
N THR A 6 6.16 -12.64 25.17
CA THR A 6 5.68 -13.06 26.49
C THR A 6 6.87 -13.08 27.44
N ASP A 7 6.95 -12.10 28.34
CA ASP A 7 7.95 -12.09 29.40
C ASP A 7 7.60 -13.11 30.51
N ILE A 8 8.61 -13.56 31.24
CA ILE A 8 8.52 -14.62 32.26
C ILE A 8 8.73 -13.99 33.65
N GLU A 9 7.81 -14.25 34.57
CA GLU A 9 7.87 -13.76 35.95
C GLU A 9 9.08 -14.31 36.71
N VAL A 10 9.82 -13.44 37.40
CA VAL A 10 10.84 -13.84 38.40
C VAL A 10 10.89 -12.83 39.55
N GLY A 11 10.60 -13.31 40.76
CA GLY A 11 11.25 -12.88 42.01
C GLY A 11 10.86 -11.53 42.61
N GLU A 12 10.07 -11.59 43.67
CA GLU A 12 9.96 -10.52 44.68
C GLU A 12 11.32 -10.27 45.36
N ASN A 13 11.59 -9.02 45.75
CA ASN A 13 12.35 -8.67 46.96
C ASN A 13 11.85 -7.30 47.44
N GLU A 14 11.62 -7.18 48.75
CA GLU A 14 11.31 -5.94 49.45
C GLU A 14 12.62 -5.24 49.86
N ASP A 15 12.61 -3.90 49.96
CA ASP A 15 13.52 -3.13 50.84
C ASP A 15 12.96 -1.70 51.01
N ASP A 16 12.79 -1.27 52.26
CA ASP A 16 12.22 0.04 52.63
C ASP A 16 13.24 1.19 52.57
N ALA A 17 12.80 2.39 52.20
CA ALA A 17 13.50 3.65 52.50
C ALA A 17 12.51 4.83 52.60
N GLU A 18 12.71 5.71 53.58
CA GLU A 18 11.74 6.75 53.96
C GLU A 18 11.89 8.09 53.21
N ILE A 19 10.72 8.69 52.92
CA ILE A 19 10.34 10.11 53.05
C ILE A 19 11.48 11.16 53.18
N GLU A 20 11.48 12.15 52.28
CA GLU A 20 11.64 13.56 52.68
C GLU A 20 10.89 14.50 51.71
N GLU A 21 9.99 15.35 52.23
CA GLU A 21 9.25 16.38 51.49
C GLU A 21 9.94 17.74 51.63
N ILE A 22 10.02 18.53 50.56
CA ILE A 22 10.36 19.96 50.62
C ILE A 22 9.45 20.72 49.65
N GLU A 23 8.62 21.62 50.19
CA GLU A 23 7.79 22.57 49.44
C GLU A 23 8.55 23.85 49.06
N ASP A 24 7.99 24.57 48.08
CA ASP A 24 8.08 26.02 47.80
C ASP A 24 9.41 26.79 47.90
N VAL A 25 9.69 27.56 46.82
CA VAL A 25 9.56 29.04 46.85
C VAL A 25 9.18 29.53 45.43
N GLU A 26 8.02 30.18 45.28
CA GLU A 26 7.83 31.17 44.20
C GLU A 26 8.51 32.48 44.59
N GLU A 27 9.25 33.12 43.67
CA GLU A 27 9.49 34.55 43.79
C GLU A 27 9.36 35.26 42.43
N THR A 28 8.48 36.26 42.39
CA THR A 28 8.27 37.12 41.21
C THR A 28 8.92 38.47 41.44
N ASN A 29 9.59 39.01 40.41
CA ASN A 29 9.81 40.46 40.34
C ASN A 29 10.02 40.97 38.91
N SER A 30 9.95 42.30 38.74
CA SER A 30 9.50 42.88 37.48
C SER A 30 10.19 44.21 37.07
N THR A 31 9.91 44.63 35.83
CA THR A 31 10.04 45.98 35.25
C THR A 31 11.41 46.56 34.86
N ASN A 32 11.44 47.06 33.61
CA ASN A 32 12.07 48.32 33.16
C ASN A 32 13.61 48.44 33.07
N GLU A 33 14.22 49.27 32.21
CA GLU A 33 13.66 50.17 31.17
C GLU A 33 14.57 50.34 29.92
N VAL A 34 14.14 51.21 28.98
CA VAL A 34 14.71 51.44 27.64
C VAL A 34 15.87 52.45 27.64
N THR A 35 16.86 52.27 26.76
CA THR A 35 17.54 53.43 26.14
C THR A 35 17.94 53.22 24.66
N LYS A 36 17.58 54.19 23.81
CA LYS A 36 18.00 54.28 22.39
C LYS A 36 18.99 55.44 22.21
N LYS A 37 19.98 55.31 21.31
CA LYS A 37 20.65 56.48 20.70
C LYS A 37 21.06 56.21 19.24
N LYS A 38 20.87 57.23 18.38
CA LYS A 38 21.10 57.21 16.91
C LYS A 38 22.21 58.21 16.53
N LYS A 39 22.92 57.99 15.40
CA LYS A 39 23.51 59.00 14.46
C LYS A 39 24.48 58.29 13.46
N LYS A 40 24.71 58.71 12.20
CA LYS A 40 24.00 59.64 11.28
C LYS A 40 24.40 59.42 9.80
N LYS A 41 23.59 59.90 8.84
CA LYS A 41 23.66 59.75 7.36
C LYS A 41 24.69 60.63 6.62
N LYS A 42 25.08 60.22 5.39
CA LYS A 42 25.20 60.98 4.08
C LYS A 42 25.49 59.94 2.94
N LYS A 43 24.92 59.87 1.71
CA LYS A 43 24.63 60.80 0.57
C LYS A 43 25.89 61.45 -0.02
N LYS A 44 26.18 61.53 -1.34
CA LYS A 44 25.50 61.28 -2.67
C LYS A 44 26.61 60.80 -3.68
N LYS A 45 26.44 60.42 -4.97
CA LYS A 45 25.72 60.97 -6.15
C LYS A 45 25.82 59.99 -7.37
N LYS A 46 25.08 60.22 -8.48
CA LYS A 46 25.17 59.52 -9.82
C LYS A 46 25.87 60.45 -10.86
N PRO A 47 26.37 59.98 -12.03
CA PRO A 47 25.57 59.60 -13.23
C PRO A 47 26.02 58.25 -13.88
N ALA A 48 25.16 57.38 -14.45
CA ALA A 48 24.40 57.44 -15.74
C ALA A 48 25.28 57.19 -17.00
N GLU A 49 24.94 56.37 -18.02
CA GLU A 49 23.88 55.35 -18.26
C GLU A 49 24.41 54.38 -19.39
N ASN A 50 23.79 53.78 -20.43
CA ASN A 50 22.45 53.74 -21.09
C ASN A 50 22.31 52.49 -22.03
N GLY A 51 21.11 52.24 -22.62
CA GLY A 51 20.81 51.26 -23.71
C GLY A 51 20.47 49.83 -23.25
N SER A 52 19.26 49.24 -23.44
CA SER A 52 18.36 49.01 -24.59
C SER A 52 18.73 47.79 -25.46
N ALA A 53 17.82 46.95 -25.95
CA ALA A 53 16.36 47.10 -26.12
C ALA A 53 15.55 45.85 -25.70
N ALA A 54 14.22 45.92 -25.85
CA ALA A 54 13.25 44.86 -25.52
C ALA A 54 12.45 44.42 -26.76
N ILE A 55 11.71 43.30 -26.67
CA ILE A 55 10.72 42.85 -27.66
C ILE A 55 9.45 42.43 -26.91
N GLU A 56 8.29 42.90 -27.37
CA GLU A 56 6.97 42.57 -26.83
C GLU A 56 6.21 41.56 -27.72
N LYS A 57 5.02 41.14 -27.26
CA LYS A 57 4.10 40.28 -28.01
C LYS A 57 3.14 41.13 -28.85
N GLU A 58 2.63 40.60 -29.95
CA GLU A 58 1.17 40.47 -30.15
C GLU A 58 0.81 39.55 -31.33
N ASN A 59 -0.49 39.26 -31.50
CA ASN A 59 -1.06 38.45 -32.58
C ASN A 59 -1.66 39.37 -33.67
N ILE A 60 -1.93 38.83 -34.87
CA ILE A 60 -3.24 38.89 -35.58
C ILE A 60 -3.15 38.12 -36.92
N ALA A 61 -4.30 37.84 -37.54
CA ALA A 61 -4.53 36.74 -38.49
C ALA A 61 -4.63 37.13 -39.98
N GLU A 62 -4.62 36.07 -40.80
CA GLU A 62 -5.43 35.85 -42.04
C GLU A 62 -5.13 36.55 -43.39
N ASN A 63 -5.19 35.71 -44.45
CA ASN A 63 -5.47 35.97 -45.87
C ASN A 63 -4.49 36.86 -46.69
N GLY A 64 -4.31 36.66 -48.00
CA GLY A 64 -4.79 35.63 -48.93
C GLY A 64 -4.41 35.91 -50.41
N GLU A 65 -4.62 34.92 -51.28
CA GLU A 65 -4.72 34.96 -52.76
C GLU A 65 -3.58 35.52 -53.68
N ALA A 66 -3.09 34.65 -54.58
CA ALA A 66 -2.89 34.86 -56.04
C ALA A 66 -2.69 33.46 -56.69
N ASN A 67 -3.52 32.97 -57.63
CA ASN A 67 -3.68 33.34 -59.05
C ASN A 67 -2.37 33.20 -59.88
N GLY A 68 -2.34 32.48 -61.01
CA GLY A 68 -3.42 31.74 -61.70
C GLY A 68 -2.93 30.91 -62.91
N ASP A 69 -3.80 30.78 -63.93
CA ASP A 69 -3.59 30.17 -65.28
C ASP A 69 -3.56 28.62 -65.40
N ILE A 70 -4.15 27.96 -66.43
CA ILE A 70 -5.03 28.42 -67.53
C ILE A 70 -5.99 27.29 -68.00
N GLU A 71 -7.05 27.70 -68.71
CA GLU A 71 -8.10 27.03 -69.52
C GLU A 71 -7.74 25.71 -70.30
N LYS A 72 -8.66 24.83 -70.79
CA LYS A 72 -10.15 24.74 -70.83
C LYS A 72 -10.63 23.33 -71.31
N GLU A 73 -11.91 22.99 -71.04
CA GLU A 73 -12.87 22.17 -71.83
C GLU A 73 -12.49 20.75 -72.37
N ALA A 74 -13.37 19.75 -72.48
CA ALA A 74 -14.80 19.58 -72.12
C ALA A 74 -15.09 18.06 -71.86
N GLY A 75 -16.25 17.67 -71.28
CA GLY A 75 -16.57 16.24 -71.12
C GLY A 75 -17.72 15.80 -70.18
N ASP A 76 -18.92 16.33 -70.38
CA ASP A 76 -20.25 15.67 -70.22
C ASP A 76 -20.71 14.92 -68.92
N GLU A 77 -21.97 14.46 -68.96
CA GLU A 77 -22.81 13.84 -67.92
C GLU A 77 -22.17 12.81 -66.95
N GLY A 78 -22.61 12.83 -65.67
CA GLY A 78 -22.15 11.93 -64.61
C GLY A 78 -23.27 11.23 -63.82
N GLU A 79 -22.94 10.56 -62.70
CA GLU A 79 -23.96 9.89 -61.85
C GLU A 79 -23.80 10.06 -60.31
N LYS A 80 -24.96 10.29 -59.68
CA LYS A 80 -25.41 9.77 -58.36
C LYS A 80 -24.46 9.91 -57.13
N LYS A 81 -24.63 11.05 -56.46
CA LYS A 81 -24.28 11.32 -55.04
C LYS A 81 -24.62 10.15 -54.09
N LYS A 82 -23.61 9.54 -53.44
CA LYS A 82 -23.81 8.82 -52.16
C LYS A 82 -23.57 9.77 -50.98
N LYS A 83 -24.61 10.05 -50.19
CA LYS A 83 -24.50 10.85 -48.95
C LYS A 83 -23.54 10.17 -47.96
N LYS A 84 -22.37 10.78 -47.68
CA LYS A 84 -21.60 10.46 -46.46
C LYS A 84 -22.45 10.82 -45.25
N ARG A 85 -23.11 9.84 -44.63
CA ARG A 85 -23.66 10.00 -43.29
C ARG A 85 -22.47 10.11 -42.34
N ASN A 86 -22.32 11.24 -41.65
CA ASN A 86 -21.40 11.33 -40.53
C ASN A 86 -21.81 10.28 -39.49
N ARG A 87 -21.04 9.18 -39.43
CA ARG A 87 -21.02 8.33 -38.23
C ARG A 87 -20.43 9.20 -37.14
N LYS A 88 -21.28 9.75 -36.25
CA LYS A 88 -20.84 10.07 -34.89
C LYS A 88 -20.11 8.82 -34.39
N GLY A 89 -18.85 8.96 -34.02
CA GLY A 89 -18.11 7.83 -33.45
C GLY A 89 -18.89 7.31 -32.24
N LYS A 90 -19.06 5.99 -32.14
CA LYS A 90 -19.14 5.41 -30.80
C LYS A 90 -17.82 5.80 -30.13
N SER A 91 -17.87 6.36 -28.93
CA SER A 91 -16.69 6.37 -28.09
C SER A 91 -16.23 4.92 -27.97
N GLY A 92 -14.98 4.65 -28.38
CA GLY A 92 -14.31 3.45 -27.91
C GLY A 92 -14.24 3.57 -26.38
N LYS A 93 -14.43 2.46 -25.66
CA LYS A 93 -13.94 2.43 -24.28
C LYS A 93 -12.44 2.71 -24.34
N ASN A 94 -11.94 3.59 -23.47
CA ASN A 94 -10.50 3.75 -23.32
C ASN A 94 -9.93 2.38 -22.93
N GLN A 95 -8.96 1.90 -23.70
CA GLN A 95 -8.31 0.61 -23.48
C GLN A 95 -6.97 0.83 -22.79
N GLN A 96 -6.60 -0.07 -21.89
CA GLN A 96 -5.25 -0.10 -21.33
C GLN A 96 -4.24 -0.45 -22.42
N THR A 97 -3.03 0.11 -22.33
CA THR A 97 -1.90 -0.21 -23.21
C THR A 97 -1.18 -1.49 -22.77
N ASP A 98 -0.33 -2.03 -23.63
CA ASP A 98 0.62 -3.09 -23.28
C ASP A 98 2.05 -2.57 -23.57
N PRO A 99 2.92 -2.33 -22.56
CA PRO A 99 2.65 -2.45 -21.11
C PRO A 99 1.66 -1.39 -20.59
N PRO A 100 1.07 -1.57 -19.40
CA PRO A 100 0.08 -0.64 -18.84
C PRO A 100 0.64 0.78 -18.58
N SER A 101 -0.12 1.80 -18.98
CA SER A 101 0.28 3.21 -18.81
C SER A 101 -0.88 4.20 -18.65
N VAL A 102 -2.10 3.84 -19.02
CA VAL A 102 -3.29 4.69 -18.87
C VAL A 102 -3.77 4.61 -17.42
N PRO A 103 -3.94 5.74 -16.69
CA PRO A 103 -4.46 5.71 -15.33
C PRO A 103 -5.88 5.15 -15.25
N ILE A 104 -6.21 4.41 -14.18
CA ILE A 104 -7.51 3.77 -14.02
C ILE A 104 -8.66 4.78 -14.07
N VAL A 105 -8.50 5.93 -13.43
CA VAL A 105 -9.48 7.03 -13.44
C VAL A 105 -9.79 7.57 -14.85
N ASP A 106 -8.89 7.37 -15.81
CA ASP A 106 -9.07 7.77 -17.21
C ASP A 106 -9.61 6.61 -18.09
N LEU A 107 -9.64 5.38 -17.59
CA LEU A 107 -10.31 4.22 -18.22
C LEU A 107 -11.82 4.17 -17.97
N PHE A 108 -12.29 4.79 -16.87
CA PHE A 108 -13.70 4.82 -16.44
C PHE A 108 -14.23 6.28 -16.39
N PRO A 109 -14.62 6.89 -17.53
CA PRO A 109 -15.01 8.30 -17.58
C PRO A 109 -16.31 8.65 -16.83
N ASP A 110 -17.10 7.65 -16.47
CA ASP A 110 -18.28 7.73 -15.61
C ASP A 110 -17.94 7.70 -14.11
N GLN A 111 -16.66 7.50 -13.75
CA GLN A 111 -16.16 7.40 -12.38
C GLN A 111 -16.80 6.26 -11.56
N VAL A 112 -17.23 5.18 -12.22
CA VAL A 112 -17.74 3.96 -11.56
C VAL A 112 -16.74 2.82 -11.78
N PHE A 113 -16.05 2.43 -10.71
CA PHE A 113 -14.99 1.42 -10.77
C PHE A 113 -15.53 0.00 -10.52
N PRO A 114 -14.90 -1.06 -11.06
CA PRO A 114 -15.42 -2.43 -10.97
C PRO A 114 -15.53 -2.92 -9.53
N GLU A 115 -16.69 -3.51 -9.18
CA GLU A 115 -16.85 -4.25 -7.92
C GLU A 115 -15.91 -5.46 -7.87
N GLY A 116 -15.51 -5.87 -6.67
CA GLY A 116 -14.84 -7.16 -6.46
C GLY A 116 -15.80 -8.36 -6.46
N GLU A 117 -15.34 -9.50 -5.95
CA GLU A 117 -16.22 -10.65 -5.73
C GLU A 117 -17.22 -10.35 -4.60
N ILE A 118 -18.51 -10.30 -4.94
CA ILE A 118 -19.61 -10.10 -3.98
C ILE A 118 -20.02 -11.46 -3.39
N MET A 119 -19.77 -11.64 -2.10
CA MET A 119 -20.14 -12.81 -1.31
C MET A 119 -21.28 -12.48 -0.34
N GLN A 120 -22.17 -13.45 -0.11
CA GLN A 120 -23.07 -13.39 1.05
C GLN A 120 -22.30 -13.70 2.34
N TYR A 121 -22.80 -13.18 3.47
CA TYR A 121 -22.25 -13.53 4.79
C TYR A 121 -22.52 -15.01 5.14
N PRO A 122 -21.64 -15.66 5.92
CA PRO A 122 -21.84 -17.05 6.31
C PRO A 122 -23.10 -17.20 7.18
N ILE A 123 -24.10 -17.90 6.67
CA ILE A 123 -25.36 -18.16 7.39
C ILE A 123 -25.11 -19.28 8.42
N LEU A 124 -24.68 -18.89 9.60
CA LEU A 124 -24.49 -19.78 10.75
C LEU A 124 -25.81 -20.02 11.51
N LYS A 125 -25.89 -21.17 12.18
CA LYS A 125 -27.07 -21.61 12.97
C LYS A 125 -26.99 -21.16 14.44
N ASP A 126 -26.58 -19.93 14.64
CA ASP A 126 -26.42 -19.28 15.95
C ASP A 126 -27.15 -17.92 15.95
N ASP A 127 -26.93 -17.09 16.97
CA ASP A 127 -27.66 -15.83 17.17
C ASP A 127 -27.11 -14.62 16.39
N ARG A 128 -26.13 -14.81 15.48
CA ARG A 128 -25.50 -13.72 14.70
C ARG A 128 -26.54 -12.92 13.90
N THR A 129 -26.31 -11.61 13.79
CA THR A 129 -27.20 -10.61 13.17
C THR A 129 -27.12 -10.58 11.64
N ALA A 130 -26.10 -11.24 11.05
CA ALA A 130 -25.77 -11.13 9.63
C ALA A 130 -26.74 -11.80 8.62
N LYS A 131 -27.97 -12.12 9.05
CA LYS A 131 -29.00 -12.82 8.26
C LYS A 131 -29.81 -11.84 7.40
N ASP A 132 -30.21 -12.29 6.21
CA ASP A 132 -31.08 -11.57 5.24
C ASP A 132 -30.67 -10.13 4.84
N ARG A 133 -29.43 -9.73 5.19
CA ARG A 133 -28.85 -8.40 4.93
C ARG A 133 -28.89 -7.97 3.47
N PHE A 134 -28.75 -8.91 2.54
CA PHE A 134 -28.67 -8.64 1.10
C PHE A 134 -29.98 -8.07 0.52
N THR A 135 -31.13 -8.43 1.10
CA THR A 135 -32.45 -7.99 0.65
C THR A 135 -33.04 -6.87 1.52
N SER A 136 -32.56 -6.68 2.76
CA SER A 136 -33.00 -5.62 3.67
C SER A 136 -32.83 -4.20 3.08
N GLU A 137 -33.92 -3.43 3.02
CA GLU A 137 -33.89 -2.03 2.55
C GLU A 137 -33.17 -1.08 3.51
N GLU A 138 -33.14 -1.38 4.81
CA GLU A 138 -32.31 -0.66 5.78
C GLU A 138 -30.83 -0.82 5.44
N LYS A 139 -30.36 -2.07 5.25
CA LYS A 139 -28.96 -2.34 4.93
C LYS A 139 -28.57 -1.83 3.55
N LYS A 140 -29.48 -1.89 2.55
CA LYS A 140 -29.28 -1.19 1.27
C LYS A 140 -29.22 0.34 1.42
N ALA A 141 -29.93 0.94 2.38
CA ALA A 141 -29.81 2.39 2.63
C ALA A 141 -28.44 2.75 3.19
N LEU A 142 -27.95 2.02 4.21
CA LEU A 142 -26.61 2.20 4.77
C LEU A 142 -25.50 1.95 3.73
N ASP A 143 -25.59 0.86 2.97
CA ASP A 143 -24.64 0.50 1.91
C ASP A 143 -24.53 1.59 0.82
N ARG A 144 -25.67 2.22 0.46
CA ARG A 144 -25.68 3.39 -0.45
C ARG A 144 -25.01 4.64 0.14
N MET A 145 -25.02 4.83 1.47
CA MET A 145 -24.37 5.97 2.13
C MET A 145 -22.83 5.88 2.11
N HIS A 146 -22.27 4.69 1.91
CA HIS A 146 -20.81 4.46 1.87
C HIS A 146 -20.27 4.24 0.44
N ASN A 147 -21.12 4.38 -0.59
CA ASN A 147 -20.75 4.09 -1.98
C ASN A 147 -19.51 4.85 -2.48
N ASP A 148 -19.33 6.12 -2.07
CA ASP A 148 -18.15 6.92 -2.43
C ASP A 148 -16.85 6.24 -1.93
N ILE A 149 -16.87 5.72 -0.71
CA ILE A 149 -15.74 5.00 -0.10
C ILE A 149 -15.47 3.71 -0.86
N TYR A 150 -16.50 2.91 -1.14
CA TYR A 150 -16.33 1.66 -1.88
C TYR A 150 -15.78 1.92 -3.29
N ASN A 151 -16.18 3.03 -3.93
CA ASN A 151 -15.69 3.43 -5.24
C ASN A 151 -14.22 3.90 -5.23
N GLU A 152 -13.78 4.64 -4.19
CA GLU A 152 -12.35 4.95 -3.95
C GLU A 152 -11.51 3.66 -3.84
N VAL A 153 -11.99 2.68 -3.07
CA VAL A 153 -11.31 1.40 -2.82
C VAL A 153 -11.23 0.55 -4.09
N ARG A 154 -12.30 0.53 -4.90
CA ARG A 154 -12.34 -0.19 -6.19
C ARG A 154 -11.41 0.40 -7.24
N LEU A 155 -11.19 1.72 -7.25
CA LEU A 155 -10.18 2.36 -8.11
C LEU A 155 -8.78 1.84 -7.77
N ALA A 156 -8.42 1.82 -6.47
CA ALA A 156 -7.16 1.25 -6.01
C ALA A 156 -7.05 -0.25 -6.36
N ALA A 157 -8.13 -1.03 -6.16
CA ALA A 157 -8.13 -2.47 -6.46
C ALA A 157 -7.93 -2.76 -7.95
N GLU A 158 -8.49 -1.93 -8.83
CA GLU A 158 -8.29 -2.05 -10.27
C GLU A 158 -6.86 -1.67 -10.70
N ALA A 159 -6.25 -0.67 -10.05
CA ALA A 159 -4.84 -0.33 -10.27
C ALA A 159 -3.92 -1.47 -9.80
N HIS A 160 -4.25 -2.10 -8.67
CA HIS A 160 -3.57 -3.28 -8.15
C HIS A 160 -3.68 -4.48 -9.11
N ARG A 161 -4.91 -4.84 -9.53
CA ARG A 161 -5.18 -5.90 -10.52
C ARG A 161 -4.37 -5.72 -11.81
N GLN A 162 -4.43 -4.53 -12.42
CA GLN A 162 -3.72 -4.28 -13.68
C GLN A 162 -2.20 -4.25 -13.51
N THR A 163 -1.68 -3.80 -12.36
CA THR A 163 -0.25 -3.87 -12.04
C THR A 163 0.22 -5.32 -11.90
N ARG A 164 -0.41 -6.12 -11.02
CA ARG A 164 0.05 -7.49 -10.74
C ARG A 164 -0.03 -8.40 -11.98
N LYS A 165 -1.06 -8.20 -12.83
CA LYS A 165 -1.25 -8.91 -14.10
C LYS A 165 -0.18 -8.61 -15.16
N HIS A 166 0.49 -7.46 -15.06
CA HIS A 166 1.70 -7.16 -15.82
C HIS A 166 2.91 -7.87 -15.20
N ILE A 167 3.12 -7.71 -13.90
CA ILE A 167 4.29 -8.24 -13.18
C ILE A 167 4.38 -9.78 -13.22
N GLN A 168 3.27 -10.49 -13.04
CA GLN A 168 3.18 -11.95 -13.21
C GLN A 168 3.67 -12.41 -14.59
N LYS A 169 3.43 -11.63 -15.64
CA LYS A 169 3.89 -11.91 -17.01
C LYS A 169 5.31 -11.46 -17.25
N TRP A 170 5.73 -10.35 -16.64
CA TRP A 170 7.01 -9.69 -16.89
C TRP A 170 8.16 -10.37 -16.14
N VAL A 171 8.05 -10.56 -14.82
CA VAL A 171 9.13 -11.04 -13.93
C VAL A 171 9.69 -12.40 -14.35
N LYS A 172 11.03 -12.52 -14.43
CA LYS A 172 11.76 -13.76 -14.73
C LYS A 172 13.02 -13.90 -13.87
N PRO A 173 13.49 -15.14 -13.61
CA PRO A 173 14.83 -15.36 -13.07
C PRO A 173 15.91 -14.67 -13.89
N GLY A 174 16.95 -14.16 -13.21
CA GLY A 174 18.00 -13.32 -13.78
C GLY A 174 17.79 -11.81 -13.60
N MET A 175 16.58 -11.36 -13.25
CA MET A 175 16.32 -9.96 -12.85
C MET A 175 16.77 -9.70 -11.40
N THR A 176 17.29 -8.51 -11.11
CA THR A 176 17.50 -8.06 -9.73
C THR A 176 16.19 -7.76 -9.02
N MET A 177 16.17 -7.87 -7.69
CA MET A 177 14.99 -7.46 -6.90
C MET A 177 14.70 -5.96 -7.04
N ILE A 178 15.72 -5.14 -7.32
CA ILE A 178 15.58 -3.70 -7.57
C ILE A 178 14.79 -3.46 -8.86
N GLU A 179 15.17 -4.09 -9.98
CA GLU A 179 14.45 -3.96 -11.26
C GLU A 179 12.98 -4.40 -11.14
N ILE A 180 12.71 -5.48 -10.39
CA ILE A 180 11.35 -5.98 -10.14
C ILE A 180 10.53 -4.95 -9.35
N CYS A 181 11.09 -4.36 -8.29
CA CYS A 181 10.39 -3.34 -7.51
C CYS A 181 10.20 -2.04 -8.31
N GLU A 182 11.21 -1.59 -9.05
CA GLU A 182 11.14 -0.32 -9.78
C GLU A 182 10.17 -0.36 -10.98
N GLU A 183 10.07 -1.48 -11.70
CA GLU A 183 9.05 -1.67 -12.73
C GLU A 183 7.64 -1.79 -12.12
N LEU A 184 7.45 -2.57 -11.05
CA LEU A 184 6.16 -2.71 -10.37
C LEU A 184 5.67 -1.36 -9.84
N GLU A 185 6.47 -0.68 -9.03
CA GLU A 185 6.11 0.64 -8.50
C GLU A 185 5.96 1.66 -9.65
N GLY A 186 6.77 1.55 -10.70
CA GLY A 186 6.73 2.41 -11.89
C GLY A 186 5.46 2.24 -12.71
N VAL A 187 4.86 1.04 -12.76
CA VAL A 187 3.53 0.81 -13.33
C VAL A 187 2.45 1.26 -12.36
N ALA A 188 2.48 0.83 -11.09
CA ALA A 188 1.49 1.16 -10.08
C ALA A 188 1.26 2.68 -9.95
N ARG A 189 2.33 3.48 -9.93
CA ARG A 189 2.26 4.96 -9.88
C ARG A 189 1.56 5.59 -11.08
N LYS A 190 1.72 5.02 -12.28
CA LYS A 190 0.99 5.46 -13.49
C LYS A 190 -0.49 5.12 -13.35
N LEU A 191 -0.80 3.87 -12.97
CA LEU A 191 -2.17 3.36 -12.93
C LEU A 191 -3.02 4.03 -11.83
N ILE A 192 -2.46 4.24 -10.64
CA ILE A 192 -3.12 4.95 -9.52
C ILE A 192 -3.15 6.48 -9.70
N LYS A 193 -2.35 7.03 -10.64
CA LYS A 193 -2.17 8.47 -10.86
C LYS A 193 -1.54 9.19 -9.65
N GLU A 194 -0.33 8.77 -9.26
CA GLU A 194 0.43 9.25 -8.08
C GLU A 194 0.33 10.79 -7.87
N ASN A 195 -0.30 11.19 -6.77
CA ASN A 195 -0.64 12.59 -6.44
C ASN A 195 -0.53 12.84 -4.92
N GLY A 196 0.70 12.79 -4.41
CA GLY A 196 0.99 12.95 -2.98
C GLY A 196 0.21 11.95 -2.12
N LEU A 197 -0.44 12.43 -1.06
CA LEU A 197 -1.27 11.58 -0.19
C LEU A 197 -2.67 11.28 -0.76
N GLN A 198 -3.11 11.93 -1.85
CA GLN A 198 -4.45 11.70 -2.41
C GLN A 198 -4.55 10.41 -3.22
N ALA A 199 -3.47 10.02 -3.90
CA ALA A 199 -3.40 8.78 -4.69
C ALA A 199 -1.95 8.31 -4.76
N GLY A 200 -1.69 7.02 -4.53
CA GLY A 200 -0.31 6.55 -4.41
C GLY A 200 -0.16 5.09 -4.00
N LEU A 201 1.06 4.75 -3.58
CA LEU A 201 1.42 3.44 -3.06
C LEU A 201 1.27 3.46 -1.54
N ALA A 202 0.57 2.48 -0.95
CA ALA A 202 0.25 2.48 0.47
C ALA A 202 1.42 2.02 1.37
N PHE A 203 2.28 1.16 0.82
CA PHE A 203 3.48 0.64 1.46
C PHE A 203 4.45 0.13 0.37
N PRO A 204 5.75 -0.08 0.70
CA PRO A 204 6.76 -0.52 -0.26
C PRO A 204 6.50 -1.92 -0.82
N THR A 205 7.00 -2.17 -2.02
CA THR A 205 6.91 -3.50 -2.65
C THR A 205 7.73 -4.54 -1.90
N GLY A 206 7.06 -5.39 -1.13
CA GLY A 206 7.60 -6.64 -0.63
C GLY A 206 7.92 -7.60 -1.79
N CYS A 207 9.10 -8.20 -1.73
CA CYS A 207 9.60 -9.17 -2.70
C CYS A 207 10.34 -10.32 -1.97
N SER A 208 9.80 -10.75 -0.83
CA SER A 208 10.44 -11.64 0.15
C SER A 208 10.73 -13.03 -0.42
N ARG A 209 11.97 -13.52 -0.27
CA ARG A 209 12.45 -14.78 -0.87
C ARG A 209 12.56 -15.94 0.13
N ASN A 210 12.06 -17.12 -0.26
CA ASN A 210 12.26 -18.40 0.40
C ASN A 210 11.86 -18.37 1.89
N HIS A 211 12.79 -18.60 2.81
CA HIS A 211 12.57 -18.49 4.26
C HIS A 211 12.13 -17.10 4.76
N CYS A 212 12.42 -16.02 4.03
CA CYS A 212 11.87 -14.69 4.32
C CYS A 212 10.41 -14.65 3.86
N ALA A 213 9.48 -14.43 4.80
CA ALA A 213 8.05 -14.38 4.56
C ALA A 213 7.61 -12.97 4.13
N ALA A 214 7.88 -11.96 4.96
CA ALA A 214 7.37 -10.59 4.82
C ALA A 214 8.46 -9.52 5.00
N HIS A 215 8.13 -8.26 4.67
CA HIS A 215 8.93 -7.04 4.90
C HIS A 215 10.34 -6.95 4.26
N TYR A 216 10.73 -7.85 3.35
CA TYR A 216 11.91 -7.61 2.51
C TYR A 216 11.54 -6.85 1.24
N THR A 217 12.12 -5.65 1.10
CA THR A 217 12.31 -4.94 -0.17
C THR A 217 13.80 -4.53 -0.24
N PRO A 218 14.46 -4.55 -1.41
CA PRO A 218 15.88 -4.20 -1.51
C PRO A 218 16.15 -2.75 -1.10
N ASN A 219 17.32 -2.53 -0.51
CA ASN A 219 17.90 -1.19 -0.30
C ASN A 219 18.79 -0.81 -1.51
N ALA A 220 19.19 0.46 -1.60
CA ALA A 220 20.07 0.91 -2.68
C ALA A 220 21.42 0.16 -2.65
N GLY A 221 21.76 -0.50 -3.78
CA GLY A 221 22.99 -1.29 -3.91
C GLY A 221 22.84 -2.78 -3.54
N ASP A 222 21.64 -3.25 -3.21
CA ASP A 222 21.36 -4.69 -3.02
C ASP A 222 21.58 -5.46 -4.35
N PRO A 223 22.52 -6.42 -4.42
CA PRO A 223 22.84 -7.17 -5.64
C PRO A 223 21.97 -8.41 -5.84
N THR A 224 20.93 -8.61 -5.02
CA THR A 224 20.10 -9.83 -5.01
C THR A 224 19.39 -10.03 -6.36
N VAL A 225 19.63 -11.18 -6.99
CA VAL A 225 19.04 -11.62 -8.26
C VAL A 225 18.04 -12.74 -8.01
N LEU A 226 16.87 -12.66 -8.66
CA LEU A 226 15.84 -13.69 -8.68
C LEU A 226 16.32 -14.97 -9.36
N GLU A 227 16.18 -16.11 -8.70
CA GLU A 227 16.61 -17.43 -9.17
C GLU A 227 15.42 -18.31 -9.58
N TYR A 228 15.69 -19.39 -10.31
CA TYR A 228 14.65 -20.31 -10.79
C TYR A 228 13.97 -21.10 -9.65
N ASP A 229 14.75 -21.46 -8.63
CA ASP A 229 14.30 -22.21 -7.46
C ASP A 229 13.81 -21.34 -6.30
N ASP A 230 13.52 -20.05 -6.54
CA ASP A 230 12.93 -19.18 -5.53
C ASP A 230 11.41 -19.37 -5.35
N VAL A 231 10.96 -19.11 -4.12
CA VAL A 231 9.56 -18.85 -3.76
C VAL A 231 9.46 -17.40 -3.24
N VAL A 232 8.91 -16.52 -4.07
CA VAL A 232 8.90 -15.06 -3.84
C VAL A 232 7.50 -14.56 -3.58
N LYS A 233 7.31 -13.84 -2.47
CA LYS A 233 6.06 -13.12 -2.20
C LYS A 233 6.16 -11.75 -2.84
N ILE A 234 5.28 -11.45 -3.79
CA ILE A 234 5.10 -10.11 -4.36
C ILE A 234 3.92 -9.48 -3.65
N ASP A 235 4.21 -8.43 -2.89
CA ASP A 235 3.33 -7.82 -1.91
C ASP A 235 3.43 -6.30 -2.09
N PHE A 236 2.32 -5.61 -2.37
CA PHE A 236 2.35 -4.16 -2.64
C PHE A 236 1.00 -3.49 -2.49
N GLY A 237 1.01 -2.31 -1.88
CA GLY A 237 -0.22 -1.56 -1.61
C GLY A 237 -0.49 -0.42 -2.59
N THR A 238 -1.76 -0.16 -2.87
CA THR A 238 -2.23 1.05 -3.57
C THR A 238 -3.31 1.75 -2.76
N HIS A 239 -3.48 3.07 -2.92
CA HIS A 239 -4.55 3.80 -2.24
C HIS A 239 -5.13 4.98 -3.02
N ILE A 240 -6.36 5.33 -2.67
CA ILE A 240 -7.01 6.61 -2.96
C ILE A 240 -7.50 7.20 -1.64
N ASN A 241 -7.15 8.44 -1.32
CA ASN A 241 -7.51 9.16 -0.07
C ASN A 241 -7.30 8.34 1.22
N GLY A 242 -6.24 7.53 1.25
CA GLY A 242 -5.92 6.64 2.38
C GLY A 242 -6.76 5.36 2.46
N ARG A 243 -7.68 5.11 1.52
CA ARG A 243 -8.33 3.80 1.32
C ARG A 243 -7.33 2.84 0.70
N ILE A 244 -6.76 1.96 1.52
CA ILE A 244 -5.69 1.05 1.10
C ILE A 244 -6.28 -0.22 0.51
N ILE A 245 -5.64 -0.71 -0.54
CA ILE A 245 -5.66 -2.11 -0.95
C ILE A 245 -4.33 -2.73 -0.55
N ASP A 246 -4.46 -3.82 0.19
CA ASP A 246 -3.46 -4.78 0.65
C ASP A 246 -3.78 -6.14 -0.02
N CYS A 247 -2.83 -6.72 -0.76
CA CYS A 247 -3.09 -7.89 -1.62
C CYS A 247 -1.84 -8.59 -2.22
N ALA A 248 -1.07 -9.33 -1.43
CA ALA A 248 0.04 -10.17 -1.88
C ALA A 248 -0.31 -11.43 -2.71
N PHE A 249 0.67 -11.93 -3.47
CA PHE A 249 0.67 -13.24 -4.13
C PHE A 249 2.07 -13.87 -4.20
N THR A 250 2.15 -15.20 -4.31
CA THR A 250 3.43 -15.92 -4.47
C THR A 250 3.75 -16.20 -5.94
N LEU A 251 5.01 -15.96 -6.32
CA LEU A 251 5.65 -16.41 -7.56
C LEU A 251 6.64 -17.55 -7.27
N SER A 252 6.61 -18.59 -8.09
CA SER A 252 7.62 -19.64 -8.16
C SER A 252 7.74 -20.13 -9.61
N PHE A 253 8.97 -20.41 -10.07
CA PHE A 253 9.22 -20.86 -11.46
C PHE A 253 9.45 -22.37 -11.56
N ASN A 254 9.75 -23.03 -10.43
CA ASN A 254 9.88 -24.48 -10.32
C ASN A 254 8.56 -25.09 -9.77
N PRO A 255 7.87 -25.96 -10.54
CA PRO A 255 6.62 -26.61 -10.12
C PRO A 255 6.71 -27.45 -8.84
N LYS A 256 7.92 -27.78 -8.36
CA LYS A 256 8.11 -28.48 -7.07
C LYS A 256 7.54 -27.71 -5.87
N TYR A 257 7.21 -26.43 -6.02
CA TYR A 257 6.58 -25.60 -4.98
C TYR A 257 5.06 -25.46 -5.12
N ASP A 258 4.44 -25.99 -6.18
CA ASP A 258 3.02 -25.73 -6.50
C ASP A 258 2.09 -26.12 -5.36
N ASN A 259 2.37 -27.21 -4.62
CA ASN A 259 1.52 -27.61 -3.50
C ASN A 259 1.63 -26.68 -2.27
N LEU A 260 2.77 -25.99 -2.09
CA LEU A 260 2.93 -24.94 -1.07
C LEU A 260 2.18 -23.66 -1.49
N VAL A 261 2.25 -23.30 -2.76
CA VAL A 261 1.52 -22.15 -3.34
C VAL A 261 0.00 -22.39 -3.23
N ASN A 262 -0.48 -23.59 -3.59
CA ASN A 262 -1.88 -23.96 -3.52
C ASN A 262 -2.40 -24.03 -2.07
N ALA A 263 -1.67 -24.66 -1.15
CA ALA A 263 -2.05 -24.73 0.28
C ALA A 263 -2.34 -23.34 0.86
N VAL A 264 -1.46 -22.37 0.60
CA VAL A 264 -1.63 -21.00 1.08
C VAL A 264 -2.78 -20.28 0.36
N LYS A 265 -2.96 -20.49 -0.96
CA LYS A 265 -4.10 -19.93 -1.70
C LYS A 265 -5.44 -20.45 -1.19
N ASP A 266 -5.53 -21.74 -0.87
CA ASP A 266 -6.74 -22.38 -0.36
C ASP A 266 -7.01 -22.02 1.12
N ALA A 267 -5.96 -21.89 1.94
CA ALA A 267 -6.05 -21.40 3.31
C ALA A 267 -6.51 -19.93 3.36
N THR A 268 -5.93 -19.05 2.53
CA THR A 268 -6.39 -17.65 2.38
C THR A 268 -7.84 -17.57 1.91
N ASN A 269 -8.23 -18.36 0.91
CA ASN A 269 -9.63 -18.41 0.46
C ASN A 269 -10.58 -18.96 1.53
N THR A 270 -10.12 -19.87 2.39
CA THR A 270 -10.87 -20.35 3.55
C THR A 270 -11.05 -19.25 4.59
N GLY A 271 -10.01 -18.49 4.91
CA GLY A 271 -10.10 -17.29 5.76
C GLY A 271 -11.08 -16.25 5.20
N ILE A 272 -10.98 -15.92 3.92
CA ILE A 272 -11.90 -15.01 3.21
C ILE A 272 -13.34 -15.52 3.29
N LYS A 273 -13.56 -16.81 3.10
CA LYS A 273 -14.89 -17.44 3.16
C LYS A 273 -15.48 -17.39 4.58
N ALA A 274 -14.66 -17.66 5.61
CA ALA A 274 -15.07 -17.65 7.02
C ALA A 274 -15.33 -16.24 7.57
N ALA A 275 -14.57 -15.24 7.13
CA ALA A 275 -14.71 -13.84 7.56
C ALA A 275 -16.12 -13.26 7.34
N GLY A 276 -16.55 -12.34 8.20
CA GLY A 276 -17.87 -11.71 8.09
C GLY A 276 -18.29 -10.97 9.36
N ILE A 277 -19.36 -10.19 9.28
CA ILE A 277 -19.91 -9.48 10.45
C ILE A 277 -20.33 -10.51 11.53
N ASP A 278 -20.07 -10.17 12.79
CA ASP A 278 -20.25 -11.01 13.99
C ASP A 278 -19.36 -12.27 14.02
N VAL A 279 -18.28 -12.35 13.21
CA VAL A 279 -17.33 -13.46 13.23
C VAL A 279 -16.17 -13.21 14.18
N LYS A 280 -15.97 -14.11 15.15
CA LYS A 280 -14.80 -14.11 16.04
C LYS A 280 -13.53 -14.35 15.24
N LEU A 281 -12.49 -13.58 15.50
CA LEU A 281 -11.21 -13.67 14.79
C LEU A 281 -10.54 -15.05 15.01
N CYS A 282 -10.66 -15.63 16.22
CA CYS A 282 -10.21 -17.00 16.50
C CYS A 282 -10.86 -18.10 15.66
N ASP A 283 -12.15 -17.96 15.28
CA ASP A 283 -12.87 -18.93 14.43
C ASP A 283 -12.22 -19.00 13.04
N ILE A 284 -11.83 -17.83 12.50
CA ILE A 284 -11.19 -17.67 11.20
C ILE A 284 -9.80 -18.32 11.21
N GLY A 285 -9.00 -18.06 12.25
CA GLY A 285 -7.67 -18.64 12.38
C GLY A 285 -7.67 -20.16 12.56
N ALA A 286 -8.68 -20.71 13.22
CA ALA A 286 -8.87 -22.17 13.29
C ALA A 286 -9.16 -22.78 11.91
N ALA A 287 -10.08 -22.19 11.14
CA ALA A 287 -10.43 -22.65 9.80
C ALA A 287 -9.28 -22.51 8.79
N ILE A 288 -8.50 -21.42 8.88
CA ILE A 288 -7.27 -21.23 8.10
C ILE A 288 -6.26 -22.35 8.40
N GLN A 289 -6.03 -22.66 9.69
CA GLN A 289 -5.07 -23.68 10.08
C GLN A 289 -5.48 -25.09 9.64
N GLU A 290 -6.76 -25.44 9.77
CA GLU A 290 -7.30 -26.74 9.34
C GLU A 290 -7.02 -27.02 7.87
N VAL A 291 -7.18 -26.00 7.01
CA VAL A 291 -6.88 -26.13 5.58
C VAL A 291 -5.38 -26.05 5.30
N MET A 292 -4.63 -25.13 5.92
CA MET A 292 -3.18 -25.01 5.73
C MET A 292 -2.41 -26.29 6.10
N GLU A 293 -2.71 -26.86 7.28
CA GLU A 293 -2.01 -28.03 7.82
C GLU A 293 -2.53 -29.37 7.25
N SER A 294 -3.50 -29.35 6.33
CA SER A 294 -3.93 -30.52 5.56
C SER A 294 -3.08 -30.80 4.32
N TYR A 295 -2.11 -29.92 3.99
CA TYR A 295 -1.24 -30.04 2.83
C TYR A 295 0.21 -30.33 3.25
N GLU A 296 0.92 -31.05 2.39
CA GLU A 296 2.34 -31.36 2.54
C GLU A 296 3.12 -31.11 1.24
N LEU A 297 4.42 -30.90 1.34
CA LEU A 297 5.33 -30.66 0.23
C LEU A 297 6.42 -31.72 0.21
N GLU A 298 6.58 -32.46 -0.88
CA GLU A 298 7.75 -33.32 -1.09
C GLU A 298 8.86 -32.53 -1.78
N LEU A 299 10.04 -32.47 -1.16
CA LEU A 299 11.26 -31.92 -1.74
C LEU A 299 12.40 -32.93 -1.55
N ASP A 300 13.09 -33.26 -2.65
CA ASP A 300 14.29 -34.11 -2.67
C ASP A 300 14.11 -35.47 -1.94
N GLY A 301 12.93 -36.09 -2.09
CA GLY A 301 12.58 -37.37 -1.46
C GLY A 301 12.20 -37.27 0.03
N LYS A 302 11.89 -36.07 0.52
CA LYS A 302 11.46 -35.82 1.90
C LYS A 302 10.19 -34.97 1.93
N THR A 303 9.19 -35.46 2.66
CA THR A 303 7.93 -34.77 2.93
C THR A 303 8.08 -33.73 4.05
N TYR A 304 7.44 -32.57 3.87
CA TYR A 304 7.35 -31.46 4.82
C TYR A 304 5.87 -31.09 5.01
N PRO A 305 5.28 -31.24 6.21
CA PRO A 305 3.94 -30.70 6.48
C PRO A 305 4.01 -29.17 6.42
N ILE A 306 3.06 -28.55 5.71
CA ILE A 306 2.96 -27.10 5.58
C ILE A 306 2.31 -26.55 6.85
N LYS A 307 2.89 -25.49 7.42
CA LYS A 307 2.46 -24.92 8.70
C LYS A 307 2.12 -23.45 8.53
N SER A 308 1.03 -23.02 9.18
CA SER A 308 0.78 -21.59 9.38
C SER A 308 1.95 -20.94 10.15
N ILE A 309 2.41 -19.77 9.70
CA ILE A 309 3.38 -18.98 10.47
C ILE A 309 2.65 -18.28 11.62
N ARG A 310 2.68 -18.90 12.81
CA ARG A 310 1.78 -18.56 13.93
C ARG A 310 1.95 -17.18 14.58
N ASN A 311 2.96 -16.41 14.15
CA ASN A 311 3.20 -15.03 14.56
C ASN A 311 3.22 -14.05 13.36
N LEU A 312 2.56 -14.43 12.26
CA LEU A 312 2.04 -13.52 11.24
C LEU A 312 0.50 -13.59 11.26
N ASN A 313 -0.15 -12.52 10.84
CA ASN A 313 -1.57 -12.28 11.06
C ASN A 313 -2.09 -11.31 10.01
N GLY A 314 -3.24 -11.61 9.39
CA GLY A 314 -4.01 -10.57 8.69
C GLY A 314 -4.48 -9.49 9.67
N HIS A 315 -5.08 -8.41 9.18
CA HIS A 315 -5.39 -7.26 10.03
C HIS A 315 -6.53 -6.40 9.50
N SER A 316 -7.16 -5.68 10.42
CA SER A 316 -8.05 -4.57 10.08
C SER A 316 -7.27 -3.42 9.42
N ILE A 317 -7.90 -2.74 8.46
CA ILE A 317 -7.35 -1.60 7.69
C ILE A 317 -8.17 -0.34 7.99
N SER A 318 -7.54 0.83 7.97
CA SER A 318 -8.20 2.13 8.14
C SER A 318 -7.53 3.25 7.31
N PRO A 319 -8.18 4.43 7.16
CA PRO A 319 -7.63 5.52 6.36
C PRO A 319 -6.20 5.91 6.77
N TYR A 320 -5.25 5.72 5.85
CA TYR A 320 -3.80 5.91 6.07
C TYR A 320 -3.20 5.10 7.24
N ARG A 321 -3.84 3.99 7.63
CA ARG A 321 -3.44 3.11 8.74
C ARG A 321 -3.57 1.66 8.30
N ILE A 322 -2.45 1.07 7.87
CA ILE A 322 -2.39 -0.31 7.37
C ILE A 322 -2.86 -1.31 8.45
N HIS A 323 -2.30 -1.20 9.66
CA HIS A 323 -2.68 -1.98 10.85
C HIS A 323 -3.63 -1.15 11.75
N ALA A 324 -4.95 -1.34 11.62
CA ALA A 324 -5.95 -0.53 12.32
C ALA A 324 -6.19 -0.93 13.80
N GLY A 325 -5.84 -2.15 14.20
CA GLY A 325 -5.80 -2.57 15.61
C GLY A 325 -6.17 -4.04 15.84
N LYS A 326 -7.26 -4.51 15.21
CA LYS A 326 -7.66 -5.93 15.23
C LYS A 326 -6.77 -6.75 14.31
N THR A 327 -6.34 -7.93 14.76
CA THR A 327 -5.54 -8.91 14.01
C THR A 327 -6.33 -10.19 13.74
N VAL A 328 -6.22 -10.72 12.52
CA VAL A 328 -6.82 -11.98 12.08
C VAL A 328 -5.78 -13.08 12.29
N PRO A 329 -5.98 -14.02 13.23
CA PRO A 329 -5.06 -15.14 13.39
C PRO A 329 -5.13 -16.09 12.19
N ILE A 330 -4.02 -16.79 11.93
CA ILE A 330 -3.92 -17.86 10.92
C ILE A 330 -3.67 -19.24 11.58
N VAL A 331 -3.86 -19.30 12.89
CA VAL A 331 -3.82 -20.47 13.77
C VAL A 331 -5.02 -20.46 14.72
N LYS A 332 -5.43 -21.63 15.23
CA LYS A 332 -6.47 -21.72 16.25
C LYS A 332 -6.02 -21.09 17.58
N GLY A 333 -6.99 -20.51 18.30
CA GLY A 333 -6.73 -19.66 19.47
C GLY A 333 -6.67 -18.19 19.08
N GLY A 334 -6.09 -17.36 19.95
CA GLY A 334 -6.20 -15.90 19.86
C GLY A 334 -7.49 -15.38 20.49
N GLU A 335 -7.85 -14.14 20.18
CA GLU A 335 -8.98 -13.44 20.81
C GLU A 335 -10.35 -13.84 20.23
N GLU A 336 -11.38 -13.79 21.08
CA GLU A 336 -12.79 -13.90 20.67
C GLU A 336 -13.35 -12.59 20.08
N THR A 337 -12.52 -11.54 19.97
CA THR A 337 -12.83 -10.25 19.32
C THR A 337 -13.48 -10.47 17.95
N VAL A 338 -14.55 -9.72 17.64
CA VAL A 338 -15.36 -9.92 16.43
C VAL A 338 -15.08 -8.90 15.33
N MET A 339 -15.34 -9.31 14.10
CA MET A 339 -15.46 -8.46 12.91
C MET A 339 -16.82 -7.71 12.90
N GLU A 340 -16.81 -6.42 12.56
CA GLU A 340 -17.95 -5.51 12.63
C GLU A 340 -18.38 -4.94 11.25
N GLU A 341 -19.54 -4.30 11.20
CA GLU A 341 -20.09 -3.69 9.96
C GLU A 341 -19.26 -2.47 9.52
N ASN A 342 -18.96 -2.38 8.21
CA ASN A 342 -18.11 -1.37 7.57
C ASN A 342 -16.61 -1.45 7.88
N GLU A 343 -16.14 -2.49 8.58
CA GLU A 343 -14.70 -2.74 8.70
C GLU A 343 -14.08 -3.24 7.38
N PHE A 344 -12.78 -3.00 7.24
CA PHE A 344 -11.94 -3.41 6.13
C PHE A 344 -10.85 -4.33 6.68
N TYR A 345 -10.51 -5.39 5.97
CA TYR A 345 -9.53 -6.37 6.44
C TYR A 345 -8.61 -6.85 5.32
N ALA A 346 -7.30 -6.83 5.59
CA ALA A 346 -6.33 -7.73 4.97
C ALA A 346 -6.60 -9.15 5.48
N ILE A 347 -6.99 -10.06 4.57
CA ILE A 347 -7.03 -11.50 4.85
C ILE A 347 -5.85 -12.13 4.13
N GLU A 348 -4.69 -12.16 4.79
CA GLU A 348 -3.50 -12.86 4.37
C GLU A 348 -3.28 -14.15 5.15
N THR A 349 -2.59 -15.12 4.55
CA THR A 349 -2.06 -16.29 5.25
C THR A 349 -0.66 -16.63 4.77
N PHE A 350 0.14 -17.22 5.65
CA PHE A 350 1.52 -17.63 5.36
C PHE A 350 1.74 -19.10 5.69
N GLY A 351 2.11 -19.89 4.68
CA GLY A 351 2.52 -21.29 4.85
C GLY A 351 4.05 -21.41 4.85
N SER A 352 4.59 -22.27 5.72
CA SER A 352 6.03 -22.53 5.86
C SER A 352 6.34 -24.02 5.96
N THR A 353 7.43 -24.47 5.32
CA THR A 353 8.02 -25.80 5.56
C THR A 353 8.96 -25.85 6.78
N GLY A 354 9.18 -24.71 7.45
CA GLY A 354 10.12 -24.49 8.55
C GLY A 354 9.52 -24.75 9.94
N ARG A 355 9.70 -23.81 10.87
CA ARG A 355 9.15 -23.87 12.24
C ARG A 355 7.73 -23.32 12.35
N GLY A 356 7.23 -22.64 11.31
CA GLY A 356 5.99 -21.87 11.39
C GLY A 356 6.13 -20.69 12.36
N VAL A 357 7.30 -20.05 12.38
CA VAL A 357 7.63 -18.88 13.21
C VAL A 357 8.59 -17.97 12.45
N VAL A 358 8.28 -16.69 12.36
CA VAL A 358 9.24 -15.67 11.88
C VAL A 358 9.99 -14.98 13.00
N HIS A 359 11.18 -14.49 12.69
CA HIS A 359 12.00 -13.60 13.50
C HIS A 359 12.65 -12.55 12.61
N ASP A 360 12.96 -11.38 13.19
CA ASP A 360 13.67 -10.28 12.55
C ASP A 360 15.06 -10.75 12.05
N ASP A 361 15.35 -10.54 10.77
CA ASP A 361 16.65 -10.84 10.15
C ASP A 361 16.97 -9.83 9.03
N MET A 362 18.18 -9.91 8.45
CA MET A 362 18.65 -9.10 7.33
C MET A 362 18.69 -7.58 7.61
N GLU A 363 18.92 -6.75 6.58
CA GLU A 363 18.92 -5.29 6.75
C GLU A 363 17.49 -4.73 6.62
N CYS A 364 16.96 -4.17 7.71
CA CYS A 364 15.67 -3.47 7.73
C CYS A 364 15.56 -2.43 6.60
N SER A 365 14.52 -2.52 5.78
CA SER A 365 14.25 -1.59 4.67
C SER A 365 12.91 -0.86 4.78
N HIS A 366 11.91 -1.44 5.46
CA HIS A 366 10.60 -0.85 5.69
C HIS A 366 10.56 -0.02 6.99
N TYR A 367 9.84 1.11 6.93
CA TYR A 367 9.63 2.02 8.05
C TYR A 367 8.22 2.62 7.94
N MET A 368 7.59 2.89 9.08
CA MET A 368 6.28 3.57 9.11
C MET A 368 6.24 4.55 10.27
N LYS A 369 5.60 5.71 10.08
CA LYS A 369 5.38 6.64 11.19
C LYS A 369 4.34 6.03 12.13
N ASN A 370 4.62 6.00 13.44
CA ASN A 370 3.64 5.56 14.42
C ASN A 370 2.41 6.48 14.40
N PHE A 371 1.24 5.89 14.14
CA PHE A 371 0.01 6.62 13.85
C PHE A 371 -0.44 7.48 15.06
N ASP A 372 -0.41 6.88 16.25
CA ASP A 372 -0.89 7.49 17.49
C ASP A 372 0.18 8.33 18.23
N THR A 373 1.40 8.45 17.69
CA THR A 373 2.50 9.17 18.37
C THR A 373 2.26 10.68 18.41
N PRO A 374 2.27 11.32 19.61
CA PRO A 374 2.09 12.76 19.75
C PRO A 374 3.29 13.57 19.24
N TYR A 375 3.21 14.90 19.32
CA TYR A 375 4.33 15.76 18.94
C TYR A 375 5.56 15.55 19.85
N VAL A 376 6.64 15.02 19.28
CA VAL A 376 7.93 14.85 19.97
C VAL A 376 8.91 15.96 19.56
N PRO A 377 9.44 16.77 20.51
CA PRO A 377 10.34 17.88 20.21
C PRO A 377 11.75 17.41 19.83
N LEU A 378 12.05 17.40 18.53
CA LEU A 378 13.37 17.05 18.02
C LEU A 378 14.43 18.14 18.30
N ARG A 379 15.65 17.72 18.65
CA ARG A 379 16.82 18.61 18.77
C ARG A 379 17.59 18.71 17.46
N LEU A 380 17.91 17.58 16.83
CA LEU A 380 18.69 17.51 15.59
C LEU A 380 17.93 18.09 14.39
N MET A 381 18.60 18.95 13.62
CA MET A 381 18.02 19.55 12.41
C MET A 381 17.84 18.54 11.27
N SER A 382 18.72 17.53 11.16
CA SER A 382 18.60 16.44 10.19
C SER A 382 17.33 15.62 10.42
N SER A 383 17.03 15.25 11.66
CA SER A 383 15.80 14.54 12.04
C SER A 383 14.54 15.36 11.78
N LYS A 384 14.57 16.69 12.02
CA LYS A 384 13.46 17.59 11.66
C LYS A 384 13.22 17.60 10.15
N SER A 385 14.28 17.75 9.35
CA SER A 385 14.17 17.74 7.89
C SER A 385 13.65 16.40 7.36
N LEU A 386 14.13 15.27 7.90
CA LEU A 386 13.64 13.95 7.51
C LEU A 386 12.18 13.72 7.92
N LEU A 387 11.78 14.10 9.15
CA LEU A 387 10.39 13.98 9.59
C LEU A 387 9.45 14.87 8.76
N ASN A 388 9.91 16.04 8.29
CA ASN A 388 9.15 16.86 7.35
C ASN A 388 9.00 16.20 5.98
N VAL A 389 10.02 15.47 5.48
CA VAL A 389 9.91 14.65 4.27
C VAL A 389 8.91 13.51 4.47
N ILE A 390 8.97 12.79 5.59
CA ILE A 390 8.05 11.68 5.91
C ILE A 390 6.60 12.20 6.00
N ASN A 391 6.34 13.22 6.82
CA ASN A 391 5.00 13.80 6.99
C ASN A 391 4.41 14.33 5.66
N LYS A 392 5.26 14.86 4.75
CA LYS A 392 4.79 15.42 3.47
C LYS A 392 4.44 14.35 2.44
N ASN A 393 5.22 13.28 2.34
CA ASN A 393 5.14 12.32 1.22
C ASN A 393 4.46 11.00 1.60
N PHE A 394 4.48 10.60 2.88
CA PHE A 394 3.90 9.34 3.36
C PHE A 394 2.87 9.54 4.47
N GLY A 395 3.03 10.57 5.31
CA GLY A 395 2.13 10.84 6.43
C GLY A 395 2.25 9.76 7.50
N THR A 396 1.32 8.80 7.52
CA THR A 396 1.33 7.58 8.34
C THR A 396 1.40 6.29 7.52
N LEU A 397 1.46 6.37 6.19
CA LEU A 397 1.75 5.24 5.31
C LEU A 397 3.19 4.74 5.51
N ALA A 398 3.44 3.48 5.17
CA ALA A 398 4.79 2.91 5.22
C ALA A 398 5.63 3.36 4.02
N PHE A 399 6.95 3.38 4.19
CA PHE A 399 7.93 3.77 3.19
C PHE A 399 9.23 2.96 3.33
N CYS A 400 10.10 3.00 2.32
CA CYS A 400 11.41 2.36 2.36
C CYS A 400 12.55 3.33 2.04
N LYS A 401 13.79 2.87 2.23
CA LYS A 401 15.00 3.65 1.91
C LYS A 401 15.02 4.13 0.45
N ARG A 402 14.73 3.26 -0.51
CA ARG A 402 14.64 3.60 -1.95
C ARG A 402 13.68 4.76 -2.23
N TRP A 403 12.60 4.91 -1.46
CA TRP A 403 11.66 6.02 -1.63
C TRP A 403 12.19 7.35 -1.07
N LEU A 404 12.97 7.30 0.01
CA LEU A 404 13.73 8.47 0.48
C LEU A 404 14.81 8.86 -0.55
N ASP A 405 15.50 7.88 -1.14
CA ASP A 405 16.51 8.09 -2.19
C ASP A 405 15.88 8.73 -3.44
N ARG A 406 14.72 8.23 -3.91
CA ARG A 406 13.92 8.81 -5.02
C ARG A 406 13.52 10.27 -4.76
N LEU A 407 13.27 10.64 -3.50
CA LEU A 407 12.96 12.01 -3.09
C LEU A 407 14.21 12.91 -2.94
N GLY A 408 15.41 12.41 -3.24
CA GLY A 408 16.67 13.14 -3.14
C GLY A 408 17.19 13.29 -1.71
N ALA A 409 16.66 12.54 -0.75
CA ALA A 409 17.21 12.51 0.60
C ALA A 409 18.57 11.81 0.59
N THR A 410 19.56 12.37 1.29
CA THR A 410 20.91 11.77 1.39
C THR A 410 21.41 11.82 2.83
N LYS A 411 22.27 10.86 3.21
CA LYS A 411 22.88 10.74 4.55
C LYS A 411 21.85 10.72 5.71
N TYR A 412 20.62 10.28 5.43
CA TYR A 412 19.50 10.29 6.37
C TYR A 412 19.54 9.17 7.41
N GLN A 413 20.42 8.18 7.27
CA GLN A 413 20.43 6.95 8.08
C GLN A 413 20.48 7.24 9.60
N MET A 414 21.35 8.15 10.04
CA MET A 414 21.41 8.57 11.46
C MET A 414 20.15 9.33 11.89
N ALA A 415 19.55 10.13 11.02
CA ALA A 415 18.31 10.85 11.30
C ALA A 415 17.12 9.89 11.38
N LEU A 416 17.08 8.85 10.55
CA LEU A 416 16.05 7.82 10.57
C LEU A 416 16.14 6.98 11.86
N LYS A 417 17.35 6.59 12.27
CA LYS A 417 17.58 5.96 13.58
C LYS A 417 17.13 6.89 14.72
N ASP A 418 17.48 8.17 14.68
CA ASP A 418 17.08 9.16 15.69
C ASP A 418 15.54 9.39 15.79
N LEU A 419 14.78 9.09 14.72
CA LEU A 419 13.31 9.04 14.76
C LEU A 419 12.78 7.71 15.32
N CYS A 420 13.47 6.59 15.06
CA CYS A 420 13.13 5.27 15.60
C CYS A 420 13.39 5.20 17.11
N ASP A 421 14.55 5.68 17.55
CA ASP A 421 14.96 5.78 18.97
C ASP A 421 14.02 6.66 19.82
N LYS A 422 13.10 7.39 19.19
CA LYS A 422 12.07 8.24 19.84
C LYS A 422 10.64 7.75 19.64
N GLY A 423 10.42 6.57 19.03
CA GLY A 423 9.08 6.05 18.76
C GLY A 423 8.23 6.91 17.81
N ILE A 424 8.85 7.77 17.01
CA ILE A 424 8.16 8.58 15.98
C ILE A 424 7.95 7.75 14.71
N VAL A 425 8.92 6.90 14.40
CA VAL A 425 8.92 5.94 13.30
C VAL A 425 9.17 4.57 13.90
N GLU A 426 8.41 3.55 13.50
CA GLU A 426 8.73 2.16 13.77
C GLU A 426 9.47 1.56 12.56
N ALA A 427 10.46 0.71 12.83
CA ALA A 427 11.23 -0.01 11.84
C ALA A 427 10.65 -1.42 11.68
N TYR A 428 10.46 -1.85 10.43
CA TYR A 428 9.86 -3.13 10.08
C TYR A 428 10.93 -3.98 9.35
N PRO A 429 11.71 -4.79 10.08
CA PRO A 429 12.72 -5.65 9.48
C PRO A 429 12.07 -6.81 8.70
N PRO A 430 12.78 -7.40 7.71
CA PRO A 430 12.42 -8.67 7.11
C PRO A 430 12.14 -9.75 8.15
N LEU A 431 11.06 -10.50 7.91
CA LEU A 431 10.56 -11.52 8.83
C LEU A 431 10.81 -12.92 8.26
N CYS A 432 11.78 -13.64 8.84
CA CYS A 432 12.30 -14.92 8.33
C CYS A 432 11.95 -16.10 9.23
N ASP A 433 11.55 -17.24 8.66
CA ASP A 433 11.63 -18.55 9.33
C ASP A 433 13.06 -19.13 9.15
N ILE A 434 13.31 -20.38 9.51
CA ILE A 434 14.66 -20.97 9.48
C ILE A 434 15.25 -21.03 8.06
N LYS A 435 16.52 -20.66 7.96
CA LYS A 435 17.27 -20.73 6.70
C LYS A 435 17.22 -22.12 6.09
N GLY A 436 16.81 -22.19 4.82
CA GLY A 436 16.63 -23.44 4.06
C GLY A 436 15.20 -23.97 4.03
N CYS A 437 14.23 -23.35 4.72
CA CYS A 437 12.82 -23.57 4.45
C CYS A 437 12.27 -22.64 3.36
N TYR A 438 11.04 -22.89 2.94
CA TYR A 438 10.31 -22.09 1.96
C TYR A 438 9.03 -21.56 2.59
N THR A 439 8.65 -20.33 2.24
CA THR A 439 7.40 -19.69 2.69
C THR A 439 6.65 -19.11 1.50
N ALA A 440 5.32 -19.20 1.53
CA ALA A 440 4.40 -18.61 0.55
C ALA A 440 3.33 -17.76 1.27
N GLN A 441 2.81 -16.73 0.59
CA GLN A 441 1.74 -15.82 1.02
C GLN A 441 0.70 -15.67 -0.10
N PHE A 442 -0.57 -15.54 0.28
CA PHE A 442 -1.65 -15.01 -0.56
C PHE A 442 -2.55 -14.16 0.30
N GLU A 443 -3.15 -13.13 -0.30
CA GLU A 443 -3.95 -12.17 0.43
C GLU A 443 -5.04 -11.52 -0.42
N HIS A 444 -6.16 -11.17 0.21
CA HIS A 444 -7.03 -10.11 -0.29
C HIS A 444 -7.51 -9.14 0.80
N THR A 445 -7.48 -7.84 0.50
CA THR A 445 -8.40 -6.87 1.13
C THR A 445 -9.85 -7.26 0.85
N ILE A 446 -10.65 -7.32 1.91
CA ILE A 446 -12.12 -7.44 1.91
C ILE A 446 -12.79 -6.23 2.56
N MET A 447 -14.03 -5.95 2.15
CA MET A 447 -14.90 -4.93 2.76
C MET A 447 -16.14 -5.60 3.36
N LEU A 448 -16.42 -5.32 4.65
CA LEU A 448 -17.59 -5.85 5.36
C LEU A 448 -18.80 -4.91 5.21
N ARG A 449 -19.32 -4.79 3.98
CA ARG A 449 -20.43 -3.89 3.63
C ARG A 449 -21.74 -4.27 4.37
N PRO A 450 -22.68 -3.34 4.58
CA PRO A 450 -23.93 -3.63 5.27
C PRO A 450 -24.79 -4.73 4.61
N THR A 451 -24.72 -4.86 3.28
CA THR A 451 -25.49 -5.84 2.48
C THR A 451 -24.76 -7.16 2.20
N CYS A 452 -23.43 -7.12 2.08
CA CYS A 452 -22.60 -8.24 1.59
C CYS A 452 -21.13 -8.12 2.05
N LYS A 453 -20.34 -9.16 1.83
CA LYS A 453 -18.87 -9.11 1.91
C LYS A 453 -18.32 -8.94 0.50
N GLU A 454 -17.44 -7.97 0.27
CA GLU A 454 -16.82 -7.75 -1.03
C GLU A 454 -15.31 -8.02 -0.97
N VAL A 455 -14.83 -9.02 -1.72
CA VAL A 455 -13.40 -9.28 -1.92
C VAL A 455 -12.91 -8.32 -3.01
N VAL A 456 -12.77 -7.05 -2.62
CA VAL A 456 -12.59 -5.92 -3.53
C VAL A 456 -11.35 -6.05 -4.42
N SER A 457 -10.32 -6.74 -3.92
CA SER A 457 -9.03 -6.99 -4.58
C SER A 457 -8.95 -8.31 -5.37
N ARG A 458 -10.03 -9.11 -5.43
CA ARG A 458 -10.11 -10.33 -6.27
C ARG A 458 -9.85 -10.01 -7.75
N GLY A 459 -9.20 -10.92 -8.49
CA GLY A 459 -9.01 -10.80 -9.94
C GLY A 459 -9.40 -12.08 -10.70
N ASP A 460 -8.89 -12.21 -11.94
CA ASP A 460 -8.98 -13.44 -12.74
C ASP A 460 -7.74 -14.35 -12.59
N ASP A 461 -6.85 -14.00 -11.67
CA ASP A 461 -5.58 -14.65 -11.35
C ASP A 461 -5.59 -15.34 -9.98
N TYR A 462 -6.08 -14.65 -8.95
CA TYR A 462 -6.37 -15.20 -7.61
C TYR A 462 -7.52 -14.45 -6.93
#